data_AF-A0AAD4GLG7-F1
#
_entry.id   AF-A0AAD4GLG7-F1
#
_cell.length_a   1.000
_cell.length_b   1.000
_cell.length_c   1.000
_cell.angle_alpha   90.00
_cell.angle_beta   90.00
_cell.angle_gamma   90.00
#
_symmetry.space_group_name_H-M   'P 1'
#
loop_
_entity.id
_entity.type
_entity.pdbx_description
1 polymer ?
#
loop_
_entity_poly.entity_id
_entity_poly.type
_entity_poly.pdbx_seq_one_letter_code
_entity_poly.pdbx_strand_id
1 'polypeptide(L)'
;MMKEGLTHEDLLQEDRLGTFLARYYNVSIDSKHENTAVFLQDKDDSSMCSVSSITDPYDQSPELEVSPPPSPEPDISPSTTPELELSSPPTSEVDSSPPTPIDNPWTVITRIRARNIPFGRKRIPVGSYVSIQCDSAHQRTQNQPIQLHHSDIEWEDVIFLPFQASGKVRFTVYASFELKPMLGNGEVLYMSDPIDVDELAGGTHLIRFSQGELGTATPDPSLLVTVGQWYSTPLAVAPNGDDSNMELEESSDLIRETNSGQEALLRYHDEYKRDCLEAAVQHFEYAWHNCPLTHPCRAVVLVNLAKAKFTSCKIGPGNAGLDDLIQLYRDTLKLRRPGHPDRPATLLNLAQILLFRYEQKCTESIAEEINELTADIVFSEDTHERRAADLVLDTLERCRVVNSDGLTELDELVQKLKQNAKVSLDGYFDKPQRLINLSATLWKRYEKRGEPSDLDELLEVNEQALQLLPSRHPDRLPCLRILRAVLRKLFEIRADHSYLVKLCPLSDEALQLLPDGHPERSQWVTNSTSHLAEAAEHSGDAAFDAHTYNDAIAQYSQAVVLWYELCRSEEPV
;
A
#
# COMPACT_ATOMS: atom_id res chain seq x y z
N MET A 1 -34.16 22.75 -15.84
CA MET A 1 -35.24 22.21 -14.98
C MET A 1 -35.75 23.23 -13.97
N MET A 2 -35.01 23.67 -12.94
CA MET A 2 -35.50 24.73 -12.04
C MET A 2 -35.75 26.08 -12.74
N LYS A 3 -35.04 26.37 -13.84
CA LYS A 3 -35.29 27.55 -14.69
C LYS A 3 -36.65 27.55 -15.41
N GLU A 4 -37.34 26.41 -15.46
CA GLU A 4 -38.63 26.26 -16.19
C GLU A 4 -39.82 25.88 -15.28
N GLY A 5 -39.64 25.87 -13.96
CA GLY A 5 -40.77 25.81 -13.00
C GLY A 5 -41.51 24.47 -12.88
N LEU A 6 -40.90 23.35 -13.27
CA LEU A 6 -41.48 22.01 -13.10
C LEU A 6 -41.39 21.55 -11.64
N THR A 7 -42.46 20.94 -11.12
CA THR A 7 -42.53 20.45 -9.73
C THR A 7 -42.31 18.93 -9.63
N HIS A 8 -42.05 18.44 -8.42
CA HIS A 8 -41.78 17.03 -8.12
C HIS A 8 -42.93 16.08 -8.51
N GLU A 9 -44.20 16.53 -8.45
CA GLU A 9 -45.36 15.74 -8.88
C GLU A 9 -45.49 15.63 -10.40
N ASP A 10 -44.96 16.60 -11.16
CA ASP A 10 -45.01 16.60 -12.63
C ASP A 10 -44.13 15.51 -13.26
N LEU A 11 -43.14 15.00 -12.51
CA LEU A 11 -42.18 13.98 -12.93
C LEU A 11 -42.63 12.54 -12.61
N LEU A 12 -43.52 12.37 -11.64
CA LEU A 12 -44.01 11.07 -11.18
C LEU A 12 -45.24 10.57 -11.93
N GLN A 13 -45.85 11.40 -12.79
CA GLN A 13 -46.84 10.94 -13.75
C GLN A 13 -46.10 10.44 -15.01
N GLU A 14 -46.10 9.13 -15.21
CA GLU A 14 -45.57 8.48 -16.42
C GLU A 14 -46.08 9.20 -17.68
N ASP A 15 -45.19 9.31 -18.67
CA ASP A 15 -45.40 9.81 -20.04
C ASP A 15 -45.04 11.29 -20.37
N ARG A 16 -44.35 12.01 -19.47
CA ARG A 16 -43.77 13.34 -19.80
C ARG A 16 -42.28 13.35 -20.14
N LEU A 17 -41.52 12.32 -19.76
CA LEU A 17 -40.10 12.19 -20.11
C LEU A 17 -39.93 11.93 -21.63
N GLY A 18 -40.82 11.13 -22.23
CA GLY A 18 -40.82 10.86 -23.67
C GLY A 18 -41.08 12.13 -24.51
N THR A 19 -41.96 13.01 -24.05
CA THR A 19 -42.23 14.31 -24.71
C THR A 19 -41.05 15.29 -24.60
N PHE A 20 -40.27 15.20 -23.51
CA PHE A 20 -39.05 16.00 -23.32
C PHE A 20 -37.92 15.54 -24.26
N LEU A 21 -37.76 14.22 -24.45
CA LEU A 21 -36.75 13.63 -25.34
C LEU A 21 -37.07 13.89 -26.83
N ALA A 22 -38.34 13.78 -27.24
CA ALA A 22 -38.79 14.07 -28.62
C ALA A 22 -38.64 15.54 -29.04
N ARG A 23 -38.48 16.47 -28.08
CA ARG A 23 -38.30 17.92 -28.36
C ARG A 23 -36.84 18.31 -28.58
N TYR A 24 -35.89 17.51 -28.11
CA TYR A 24 -34.45 17.77 -28.21
C TYR A 24 -33.68 16.75 -29.06
N TYR A 25 -34.26 15.58 -29.32
CA TYR A 25 -33.79 14.61 -30.30
C TYR A 25 -34.92 14.35 -31.31
N ASN A 26 -34.61 14.44 -32.61
CA ASN A 26 -35.59 14.18 -33.69
C ASN A 26 -35.95 12.68 -33.72
N VAL A 27 -36.85 12.26 -32.83
CA VAL A 27 -37.42 10.91 -32.79
C VAL A 27 -38.93 11.05 -32.81
N SER A 28 -39.55 10.64 -33.92
CA SER A 28 -41.00 10.59 -34.07
C SER A 28 -41.48 9.17 -33.77
N ILE A 29 -42.17 8.96 -32.65
CA ILE A 29 -42.81 7.70 -32.30
C ILE A 29 -44.26 7.74 -32.82
N ASP A 30 -44.59 6.92 -33.83
CA ASP A 30 -45.98 6.71 -34.25
C ASP A 30 -46.64 5.69 -33.30
N SER A 31 -47.68 6.10 -32.61
CA SER A 31 -48.28 5.40 -31.46
C SER A 31 -49.17 4.20 -31.83
N LYS A 32 -48.94 3.54 -32.97
CA LYS A 32 -49.79 2.42 -33.41
C LYS A 32 -49.11 1.13 -33.87
N HIS A 33 -47.79 1.03 -33.90
CA HIS A 33 -47.12 -0.25 -34.19
C HIS A 33 -45.90 -0.45 -33.29
N GLU A 34 -45.99 -1.39 -32.34
CA GLU A 34 -44.87 -1.86 -31.52
C GLU A 34 -43.86 -2.65 -32.39
N ASN A 35 -42.56 -2.40 -32.18
CA ASN A 35 -41.42 -3.18 -32.67
C ASN A 35 -41.08 -3.16 -34.17
N THR A 36 -40.89 -1.98 -34.79
CA THR A 36 -39.95 -1.85 -35.93
C THR A 36 -39.50 -0.40 -36.14
N ALA A 37 -38.21 -0.10 -36.02
CA ALA A 37 -37.65 1.12 -36.61
C ALA A 37 -37.31 0.85 -38.08
N VAL A 38 -38.10 1.41 -38.99
CA VAL A 38 -37.81 1.44 -40.43
C VAL A 38 -37.07 2.74 -40.72
N PHE A 39 -35.83 2.62 -41.19
CA PHE A 39 -35.02 3.75 -41.66
C PHE A 39 -35.57 4.28 -42.99
N LEU A 40 -35.83 5.59 -43.08
CA LEU A 40 -36.00 6.26 -44.37
C LEU A 40 -34.63 6.73 -44.87
N GLN A 41 -34.26 6.16 -46.01
CA GLN A 41 -33.05 6.39 -46.77
C GLN A 41 -33.32 7.44 -47.87
N ASP A 42 -32.37 8.35 -48.08
CA ASP A 42 -32.05 8.93 -49.40
C ASP A 42 -30.56 9.33 -49.35
N LYS A 43 -29.68 8.63 -50.09
CA LYS A 43 -29.20 8.93 -51.47
C LYS A 43 -28.28 10.16 -51.49
N ASP A 44 -27.04 10.15 -51.96
CA ASP A 44 -26.22 9.33 -52.87
C ASP A 44 -24.76 9.35 -52.27
N ASP A 45 -23.75 8.55 -52.62
CA ASP A 45 -23.40 7.99 -53.91
C ASP A 45 -22.35 6.87 -53.74
N SER A 46 -22.30 6.03 -54.76
CA SER A 46 -21.58 4.78 -54.89
C SER A 46 -20.10 4.92 -55.27
N SER A 47 -19.21 4.05 -54.75
CA SER A 47 -18.34 3.22 -55.61
C SER A 47 -17.57 2.16 -54.81
N MET A 48 -17.69 0.92 -55.30
CA MET A 48 -16.95 -0.27 -54.88
C MET A 48 -15.45 -0.16 -55.17
N CYS A 49 -14.62 -0.84 -54.38
CA CYS A 49 -13.70 -1.85 -54.91
C CYS A 49 -13.18 -2.79 -53.80
N SER A 50 -12.81 -3.98 -54.25
CA SER A 50 -12.73 -5.26 -53.57
C SER A 50 -11.35 -5.63 -53.01
N VAL A 51 -11.36 -6.39 -51.91
CA VAL A 51 -10.61 -7.63 -51.61
C VAL A 51 -9.16 -7.75 -52.12
N SER A 52 -8.19 -7.93 -51.19
CA SER A 52 -7.52 -9.24 -50.97
C SER A 52 -6.37 -9.19 -49.95
N SER A 53 -6.20 -10.36 -49.34
CA SER A 53 -5.24 -10.81 -48.33
C SER A 53 -3.83 -11.09 -48.88
N ILE A 54 -2.80 -10.75 -48.11
CA ILE A 54 -1.44 -11.35 -48.20
C ILE A 54 -0.95 -11.52 -46.76
N THR A 55 -1.13 -12.69 -46.15
CA THR A 55 -0.11 -13.75 -45.95
C THR A 55 1.25 -13.31 -45.42
N ASP A 56 1.49 -13.81 -44.21
CA ASP A 56 2.71 -13.89 -43.40
C ASP A 56 3.79 -14.75 -44.08
N PRO A 57 5.05 -14.28 -44.14
CA PRO A 57 6.19 -15.11 -44.47
C PRO A 57 7.30 -15.02 -43.40
N TYR A 58 7.48 -16.11 -42.63
CA TYR A 58 8.66 -16.48 -41.82
C TYR A 58 8.87 -15.67 -40.53
N ASP A 59 8.75 -16.20 -39.31
CA ASP A 59 9.36 -17.42 -38.71
C ASP A 59 10.71 -17.80 -39.29
N GLN A 60 11.80 -17.28 -38.70
CA GLN A 60 13.00 -18.05 -38.37
C GLN A 60 13.70 -17.43 -37.16
N SER A 61 13.65 -18.16 -36.04
CA SER A 61 14.68 -18.07 -34.99
C SER A 61 16.01 -18.61 -35.54
N PRO A 62 17.14 -18.16 -34.99
CA PRO A 62 18.13 -19.16 -34.59
C PRO A 62 18.70 -18.95 -33.20
N GLU A 63 18.88 -20.10 -32.57
CA GLU A 63 19.56 -20.40 -31.33
C GLU A 63 20.97 -19.80 -31.29
N LEU A 64 21.38 -19.31 -30.12
CA LEU A 64 22.79 -19.09 -29.81
C LEU A 64 23.17 -19.87 -28.56
N GLU A 65 24.19 -20.70 -28.78
CA GLU A 65 24.73 -21.73 -27.91
C GLU A 65 25.33 -21.17 -26.61
N VAL A 66 25.04 -21.90 -25.54
CA VAL A 66 25.59 -21.75 -24.20
C VAL A 66 27.01 -22.32 -24.16
N SER A 67 27.97 -21.53 -23.67
CA SER A 67 29.30 -22.03 -23.28
C SER A 67 29.40 -22.13 -21.74
N PRO A 68 30.03 -23.19 -21.20
CA PRO A 68 29.96 -23.55 -19.78
C PRO A 68 30.97 -22.79 -18.89
N PRO A 69 30.75 -22.75 -17.57
CA PRO A 69 31.66 -22.09 -16.63
C PRO A 69 32.88 -22.97 -16.30
N PRO A 70 34.05 -22.38 -15.99
CA PRO A 70 35.21 -23.14 -15.57
C PRO A 70 35.10 -23.59 -14.10
N SER A 71 35.64 -24.77 -13.83
CA SER A 71 35.75 -25.42 -12.51
C SER A 71 37.10 -25.12 -11.83
N PRO A 72 37.25 -25.39 -10.51
CA PRO A 72 38.19 -24.73 -9.61
C PRO A 72 39.44 -25.56 -9.30
N GLU A 73 40.49 -24.93 -8.76
CA GLU A 73 41.66 -25.58 -8.13
C GLU A 73 42.50 -24.51 -7.34
N PRO A 74 43.38 -24.87 -6.38
CA PRO A 74 43.19 -25.75 -5.22
C PRO A 74 43.79 -25.18 -3.90
N ASP A 75 43.58 -25.96 -2.83
CA ASP A 75 44.17 -25.99 -1.48
C ASP A 75 45.43 -25.15 -1.15
N ILE A 76 45.35 -24.42 -0.04
CA ILE A 76 46.51 -24.09 0.81
C ILE A 76 46.12 -24.33 2.28
N SER A 77 46.79 -25.31 2.90
CA SER A 77 46.70 -25.65 4.33
C SER A 77 47.58 -24.71 5.20
N PRO A 78 47.41 -24.70 6.53
CA PRO A 78 47.67 -23.54 7.38
C PRO A 78 49.09 -23.51 7.99
N SER A 79 49.60 -22.29 8.21
CA SER A 79 50.86 -22.06 8.93
C SER A 79 50.64 -21.77 10.43
N THR A 80 51.22 -22.66 11.21
CA THR A 80 51.64 -22.72 12.62
C THR A 80 51.98 -21.40 13.37
N THR A 81 51.37 -21.27 14.57
CA THR A 81 51.92 -20.83 15.91
C THR A 81 52.39 -19.39 16.17
N PRO A 82 52.40 -18.86 17.43
CA PRO A 82 52.40 -19.59 18.71
C PRO A 82 51.41 -19.13 19.81
N GLU A 83 51.31 -20.04 20.77
CA GLU A 83 50.55 -20.04 22.02
C GLU A 83 50.90 -18.87 22.95
N LEU A 84 49.87 -18.26 23.54
CA LEU A 84 50.00 -17.45 24.75
C LEU A 84 49.49 -18.28 25.93
N GLU A 85 50.42 -18.56 26.84
CA GLU A 85 50.21 -19.30 28.09
C GLU A 85 49.17 -18.60 28.98
N LEU A 86 48.04 -19.28 29.20
CA LEU A 86 47.08 -18.94 30.25
C LEU A 86 47.53 -19.62 31.56
N SER A 87 47.89 -18.80 32.54
CA SER A 87 48.16 -19.18 33.92
C SER A 87 46.95 -19.87 34.56
N SER A 88 47.15 -21.05 35.13
CA SER A 88 46.15 -21.85 35.84
C SER A 88 45.73 -21.20 37.18
N PRO A 89 44.43 -21.15 37.53
CA PRO A 89 43.98 -20.90 38.90
C PRO A 89 43.98 -22.21 39.71
N PRO A 90 43.98 -22.14 41.07
CA PRO A 90 44.22 -23.30 41.92
C PRO A 90 43.04 -24.28 41.90
N THR A 91 43.40 -25.57 41.89
CA THR A 91 42.51 -26.72 42.03
C THR A 91 41.75 -26.70 43.35
N SER A 92 40.45 -26.40 43.29
CA SER A 92 39.48 -26.80 44.32
C SER A 92 39.04 -28.24 44.04
N GLU A 93 39.10 -29.08 45.06
CA GLU A 93 38.65 -30.48 45.06
C GLU A 93 37.26 -30.62 44.43
N VAL A 94 37.18 -31.37 43.32
CA VAL A 94 35.90 -31.73 42.70
C VAL A 94 35.38 -32.97 43.43
N ASP A 95 34.31 -32.79 44.18
CA ASP A 95 33.45 -33.84 44.70
C ASP A 95 33.00 -34.75 43.54
N SER A 96 33.53 -35.98 43.51
CA SER A 96 33.24 -37.00 42.50
C SER A 96 31.92 -37.73 42.81
N SER A 97 30.86 -36.96 43.02
CA SER A 97 29.50 -37.45 43.05
C SER A 97 28.90 -37.23 41.65
N PRO A 98 28.26 -38.23 41.01
CA PRO A 98 27.59 -38.00 39.73
C PRO A 98 26.53 -36.91 39.94
N PRO A 99 26.39 -35.93 39.02
CA PRO A 99 25.33 -34.94 39.15
C PRO A 99 24.01 -35.71 39.19
N THR A 100 23.27 -35.56 40.28
CA THR A 100 21.87 -35.99 40.36
C THR A 100 21.14 -35.43 39.13
N PRO A 101 20.36 -36.25 38.39
CA PRO A 101 19.61 -35.76 37.24
C PRO A 101 18.80 -34.54 37.67
N ILE A 102 19.00 -33.41 36.99
CA ILE A 102 18.14 -32.25 37.19
C ILE A 102 16.78 -32.68 36.66
N ASP A 103 15.80 -32.77 37.55
CA ASP A 103 14.56 -33.49 37.27
C ASP A 103 13.74 -32.90 36.12
N ASN A 104 13.98 -31.66 35.67
CA ASN A 104 13.20 -31.03 34.58
C ASN A 104 13.98 -29.85 33.94
N PRO A 105 14.65 -30.01 32.78
CA PRO A 105 15.31 -28.89 32.09
C PRO A 105 14.30 -27.93 31.46
N TRP A 106 14.64 -26.63 31.42
CA TRP A 106 13.84 -25.63 30.72
C TRP A 106 14.01 -25.80 29.20
N THR A 107 12.91 -25.66 28.46
CA THR A 107 12.92 -25.55 27.00
C THR A 107 13.30 -24.12 26.63
N VAL A 108 14.40 -23.96 25.89
CA VAL A 108 14.96 -22.64 25.57
C VAL A 108 15.04 -22.46 24.07
N ILE A 109 14.35 -21.44 23.56
CA ILE A 109 14.53 -21.01 22.17
C ILE A 109 15.79 -20.15 22.12
N THR A 110 16.74 -20.53 21.27
CA THR A 110 18.03 -19.83 21.15
C THR A 110 18.22 -19.11 19.83
N ARG A 111 17.40 -19.44 18.81
CA ARG A 111 17.48 -18.84 17.48
C ARG A 111 16.14 -18.96 16.79
N ILE A 112 15.68 -17.86 16.20
CA ILE A 112 14.53 -17.84 15.29
C ILE A 112 15.00 -17.23 13.98
N ARG A 113 14.76 -17.92 12.86
CA ARG A 113 15.04 -17.39 11.53
C ARG A 113 13.75 -17.36 10.71
N ALA A 114 13.33 -16.19 10.29
CA ALA A 114 12.28 -16.03 9.30
C ALA A 114 12.78 -16.38 7.91
N ARG A 115 11.91 -17.00 7.12
CA ARG A 115 12.10 -17.20 5.68
C ARG A 115 10.86 -16.76 4.94
N ASN A 116 11.06 -16.04 3.85
CA ASN A 116 10.00 -15.70 2.89
C ASN A 116 8.83 -14.94 3.53
N ILE A 117 9.09 -14.03 4.45
CA ILE A 117 8.08 -13.16 5.06
C ILE A 117 7.95 -11.91 4.19
N PRO A 118 6.97 -11.80 3.28
CA PRO A 118 6.76 -10.56 2.55
C PRO A 118 6.29 -9.48 3.52
N PHE A 119 7.05 -8.38 3.61
CA PHE A 119 6.66 -7.24 4.42
C PHE A 119 5.76 -6.31 3.60
N GLY A 120 4.45 -6.39 3.89
CA GLY A 120 3.42 -5.36 3.65
C GLY A 120 3.22 -4.88 2.20
N ARG A 121 2.05 -5.18 1.61
CA ARG A 121 1.59 -4.57 0.34
C ARG A 121 0.92 -3.20 0.50
N LYS A 122 0.65 -2.72 1.74
CA LYS A 122 -0.17 -1.51 2.02
C LYS A 122 0.49 -0.48 2.95
N ARG A 123 1.20 -0.91 3.99
CA ARG A 123 2.01 -0.06 4.87
C ARG A 123 3.38 -0.70 5.02
N ILE A 124 4.45 0.06 4.79
CA ILE A 124 5.79 -0.47 5.00
C ILE A 124 6.16 -0.33 6.48
N PRO A 125 6.49 -1.42 7.18
CA PRO A 125 6.96 -1.36 8.56
C PRO A 125 8.42 -0.85 8.59
N VAL A 126 8.84 -0.34 9.74
CA VAL A 126 10.26 0.02 9.98
C VAL A 126 11.02 -1.19 10.54
N GLY A 127 10.32 -2.11 11.20
CA GLY A 127 10.92 -3.33 11.73
C GLY A 127 9.93 -4.49 11.88
N SER A 128 10.44 -5.63 12.34
CA SER A 128 9.63 -6.80 12.69
C SER A 128 10.20 -7.55 13.90
N TYR A 129 9.31 -8.22 14.62
CA TYR A 129 9.66 -9.08 15.74
C TYR A 129 8.71 -10.27 15.85
N VAL A 130 9.12 -11.28 16.61
CA VAL A 130 8.31 -12.46 16.89
C VAL A 130 7.86 -12.42 18.35
N SER A 131 6.56 -12.52 18.55
CA SER A 131 5.93 -12.77 19.84
C SER A 131 5.75 -14.28 20.03
N ILE A 132 6.11 -14.75 21.23
CA ILE A 132 6.00 -16.12 21.66
C ILE A 132 5.06 -16.12 22.86
N GLN A 133 3.85 -16.63 22.64
CA GLN A 133 2.84 -16.78 23.69
C GLN A 133 2.80 -18.23 24.15
N CYS A 134 2.97 -18.48 25.44
CA CYS A 134 2.80 -19.79 26.06
C CYS A 134 1.85 -19.64 27.26
N ASP A 135 0.63 -20.16 27.12
CA ASP A 135 -0.45 -19.97 28.11
C ASP A 135 -0.67 -18.48 28.45
N SER A 136 -0.41 -18.07 29.71
CA SER A 136 -0.48 -16.67 30.16
C SER A 136 0.84 -15.90 30.00
N ALA A 137 1.94 -16.59 29.70
CA ALA A 137 3.24 -15.95 29.51
C ALA A 137 3.40 -15.43 28.08
N HIS A 138 3.95 -14.23 27.94
CA HIS A 138 4.19 -13.59 26.65
C HIS A 138 5.61 -13.03 26.64
N GLN A 139 6.44 -13.53 25.72
CA GLN A 139 7.78 -13.01 25.45
C GLN A 139 7.89 -12.56 23.99
N ARG A 140 8.84 -11.69 23.68
CA ARG A 140 9.09 -11.25 22.31
C ARG A 140 10.57 -11.13 22.01
N THR A 141 10.95 -11.33 20.75
CA THR A 141 12.31 -11.07 20.27
C THR A 141 12.58 -9.57 20.17
N GLN A 142 13.85 -9.21 19.95
CA GLN A 142 14.18 -7.84 19.59
C GLN A 142 13.56 -7.45 18.25
N ASN A 143 13.10 -6.20 18.16
CA ASN A 143 12.63 -5.62 16.92
C ASN A 143 13.79 -5.35 15.96
N GLN A 144 13.78 -6.03 14.82
CA GLN A 144 14.81 -5.97 13.79
C GLN A 144 14.36 -5.08 12.62
N PRO A 145 15.23 -4.21 12.08
CA PRO A 145 14.89 -3.41 10.91
C PRO A 145 14.63 -4.29 9.69
N ILE A 146 13.72 -3.84 8.83
CA ILE A 146 13.43 -4.56 7.58
C ILE A 146 14.53 -4.26 6.56
N GLN A 147 15.13 -5.31 6.01
CA GLN A 147 16.15 -5.22 4.96
C GLN A 147 15.58 -5.67 3.61
N LEU A 148 15.81 -4.89 2.56
CA LEU A 148 15.22 -5.12 1.23
C LEU A 148 15.87 -6.28 0.45
N HIS A 149 17.11 -6.65 0.77
CA HIS A 149 17.94 -7.60 0.02
C HIS A 149 18.17 -8.94 0.72
N HIS A 150 17.73 -9.07 1.98
CA HIS A 150 17.90 -10.28 2.77
C HIS A 150 16.56 -11.02 2.88
N SER A 151 16.47 -12.20 2.28
CA SER A 151 15.26 -13.05 2.33
C SER A 151 14.97 -13.59 3.73
N ASP A 152 15.98 -13.56 4.61
CA ASP A 152 15.97 -14.22 5.89
C ASP A 152 16.32 -13.21 6.99
N ILE A 153 15.41 -13.02 7.95
CA ILE A 153 15.66 -12.25 9.16
C ILE A 153 15.98 -13.23 10.28
N GLU A 154 17.04 -12.95 11.03
CA GLU A 154 17.48 -13.79 12.14
C GLU A 154 17.39 -13.05 13.46
N TRP A 155 16.78 -13.70 14.45
CA TRP A 155 16.76 -13.30 15.85
C TRP A 155 17.56 -14.33 16.65
N GLU A 156 18.55 -13.86 17.40
CA GLU A 156 19.39 -14.69 18.29
C GLU A 156 19.03 -14.47 19.77
N ASP A 157 17.82 -13.96 20.03
CA ASP A 157 17.29 -13.79 21.37
C ASP A 157 17.08 -15.14 22.06
N VAL A 158 17.42 -15.20 23.36
CA VAL A 158 17.23 -16.39 24.20
C VAL A 158 15.91 -16.26 24.95
N ILE A 159 14.94 -17.12 24.64
CA ILE A 159 13.57 -17.08 25.17
C ILE A 159 13.29 -18.37 25.95
N PHE A 160 12.80 -18.20 27.18
CA PHE A 160 12.53 -19.30 28.10
C PHE A 160 11.07 -19.70 28.04
N LEU A 161 10.77 -20.94 27.66
CA LEU A 161 9.41 -21.46 27.75
C LEU A 161 9.18 -22.07 29.13
N PRO A 162 8.03 -21.81 29.78
CA PRO A 162 7.71 -22.37 31.08
C PRO A 162 7.71 -23.90 31.03
N PHE A 163 8.27 -24.53 32.07
CA PHE A 163 8.26 -25.97 32.23
C PHE A 163 6.85 -26.44 32.64
N GLN A 164 5.96 -26.67 31.67
CA GLN A 164 4.68 -27.33 31.88
C GLN A 164 4.34 -28.24 30.68
N ALA A 165 4.17 -29.54 30.95
CA ALA A 165 3.90 -30.61 29.97
C ALA A 165 2.54 -30.51 29.23
N SER A 166 1.82 -29.39 29.38
CA SER A 166 0.54 -29.13 28.70
C SER A 166 0.44 -27.73 28.11
N GLY A 167 1.52 -26.95 28.13
CA GLY A 167 1.53 -25.61 27.59
C GLY A 167 1.45 -25.64 26.06
N LYS A 168 0.65 -24.74 25.49
CA LYS A 168 0.63 -24.52 24.04
C LYS A 168 1.34 -23.23 23.69
N VAL A 169 2.32 -23.33 22.79
CA VAL A 169 3.07 -22.19 22.28
C VAL A 169 2.48 -21.72 20.96
N ARG A 170 2.31 -20.41 20.82
CA ARG A 170 1.95 -19.75 19.57
C ARG A 170 3.03 -18.73 19.21
N PHE A 171 3.40 -18.73 17.94
CA PHE A 171 4.32 -17.76 17.35
C PHE A 171 3.54 -16.77 16.50
N THR A 172 3.73 -15.49 16.78
CA THR A 172 3.09 -14.40 16.03
C THR A 172 4.16 -13.45 15.53
N VAL A 173 4.23 -13.24 14.22
CA VAL A 173 5.13 -12.27 13.59
C VAL A 173 4.41 -10.93 13.50
N TYR A 174 5.02 -9.90 14.06
CA TYR A 174 4.50 -8.54 14.05
C TYR A 174 5.32 -7.63 13.12
N ALA A 175 4.62 -6.82 12.34
CA ALA A 175 5.15 -5.63 11.69
C ALA A 175 5.15 -4.47 12.69
N SER A 176 6.31 -3.88 12.91
CA SER A 176 6.46 -2.69 13.75
C SER A 176 6.64 -1.43 12.90
N PHE A 177 5.97 -0.35 13.31
CA PHE A 177 6.10 0.97 12.70
C PHE A 177 7.05 1.90 13.47
N GLU A 178 7.66 1.40 14.54
CA GLU A 178 8.76 2.03 15.27
C GLU A 178 9.82 0.98 15.63
N LEU A 179 11.09 1.34 15.61
CA LEU A 179 12.19 0.50 16.06
C LEU A 179 12.30 0.53 17.57
N LYS A 180 12.63 1.67 18.19
CA LYS A 180 12.74 1.82 19.65
C LYS A 180 12.62 3.30 20.07
N PRO A 181 11.88 3.64 21.14
CA PRO A 181 10.97 2.77 21.90
C PRO A 181 9.65 2.53 21.15
N MET A 182 9.03 1.36 21.38
CA MET A 182 7.76 0.97 20.77
C MET A 182 6.58 1.24 21.73
N LEU A 183 5.40 1.53 21.18
CA LEU A 183 4.15 1.58 21.95
C LEU A 183 3.08 0.76 21.23
N GLY A 184 2.53 -0.24 21.94
CA GLY A 184 1.66 -1.22 21.30
C GLY A 184 2.44 -2.34 20.60
N ASN A 185 1.68 -3.22 19.95
CA ASN A 185 2.22 -4.45 19.35
C ASN A 185 2.51 -4.31 17.85
N GLY A 186 1.94 -3.29 17.18
CA GLY A 186 1.99 -3.18 15.72
C GLY A 186 0.95 -4.05 15.03
N GLU A 187 1.22 -4.46 13.80
CA GLU A 187 0.30 -5.21 12.95
C GLU A 187 0.69 -6.69 12.91
N VAL A 188 -0.29 -7.60 13.04
CA VAL A 188 -0.05 -9.04 12.94
C VAL A 188 0.14 -9.39 11.46
N LEU A 189 1.31 -9.93 11.10
CA LEU A 189 1.58 -10.42 9.75
C LEU A 189 1.22 -11.90 9.61
N TYR A 190 1.70 -12.71 10.56
CA TYR A 190 1.56 -14.16 10.54
C TYR A 190 1.35 -14.70 11.94
N MET A 191 0.52 -15.72 12.07
CA MET A 191 0.23 -16.39 13.33
C MET A 191 0.25 -17.90 13.10
N SER A 192 0.97 -18.63 13.95
CA SER A 192 0.99 -20.09 13.89
C SER A 192 -0.23 -20.69 14.57
N ASP A 193 -0.55 -21.93 14.19
CA ASP A 193 -1.38 -22.77 15.05
C ASP A 193 -0.67 -23.02 16.39
N PRO A 194 -1.42 -23.30 17.48
CA PRO A 194 -0.83 -23.66 18.76
C PRO A 194 -0.07 -24.99 18.67
N ILE A 195 1.18 -25.01 19.14
CA ILE A 195 2.08 -26.17 19.14
C ILE A 195 2.30 -26.60 20.59
N ASP A 196 2.23 -27.90 20.87
CA ASP A 196 2.50 -28.41 22.22
C ASP A 196 4.00 -28.24 22.55
N VAL A 197 4.35 -27.74 23.74
CA VAL A 197 5.75 -27.47 24.14
C VAL A 197 6.64 -28.72 23.97
N ASP A 198 6.09 -29.91 24.21
CA ASP A 198 6.80 -31.18 24.08
C ASP A 198 7.21 -31.50 22.63
N GLU A 199 6.48 -31.00 21.63
CA GLU A 199 6.83 -31.15 20.21
C GLU A 199 8.02 -30.28 19.80
N LEU A 200 8.33 -29.25 20.59
CA LEU A 200 9.46 -28.33 20.38
C LEU A 200 10.74 -28.80 21.09
N ALA A 201 10.74 -30.00 21.69
CA ALA A 201 11.87 -30.50 22.46
C ALA A 201 13.04 -30.94 21.57
N GLY A 202 14.07 -30.09 21.50
CA GLY A 202 15.40 -30.43 21.01
C GLY A 202 15.53 -30.43 19.48
N GLY A 203 16.33 -29.48 18.97
CA GLY A 203 16.69 -29.39 17.56
C GLY A 203 16.10 -28.16 16.89
N THR A 204 15.88 -28.25 15.58
CA THR A 204 15.40 -27.13 14.76
C THR A 204 14.07 -27.50 14.12
N HIS A 205 13.05 -26.70 14.39
CA HIS A 205 11.67 -26.92 13.96
C HIS A 205 11.27 -25.90 12.89
N LEU A 206 10.59 -26.37 11.86
CA LEU A 206 10.02 -25.52 10.82
C LEU A 206 8.54 -25.24 11.14
N ILE A 207 8.27 -24.02 11.58
CA ILE A 207 6.92 -23.54 11.85
C ILE A 207 6.37 -22.91 10.58
N ARG A 208 5.32 -23.51 10.04
CA ARG A 208 4.57 -22.96 8.91
C ARG A 208 3.38 -22.19 9.43
N PHE A 209 3.06 -21.10 8.75
CA PHE A 209 1.85 -20.35 9.03
C PHE A 209 0.70 -20.91 8.20
N SER A 210 -0.50 -20.96 8.79
CA SER A 210 -1.72 -21.19 8.02
C SER A 210 -1.83 -20.13 6.93
N GLN A 211 -2.27 -20.51 5.72
CA GLN A 211 -2.53 -19.54 4.65
C GLN A 211 -3.61 -18.56 5.13
N GLY A 212 -3.19 -17.36 5.55
CA GLY A 212 -4.10 -16.25 5.85
C GLY A 212 -4.69 -15.64 4.57
N GLU A 213 -5.67 -14.75 4.74
CA GLU A 213 -6.39 -14.05 3.65
C GLU A 213 -5.49 -13.29 2.66
N LEU A 214 -4.21 -13.06 2.99
CA LEU A 214 -3.18 -12.45 2.13
C LEU A 214 -2.53 -13.47 1.17
N GLY A 215 -3.36 -14.25 0.48
CA GLY A 215 -2.91 -15.24 -0.49
C GLY A 215 -1.89 -14.70 -1.51
N THR A 216 -1.02 -15.62 -1.98
CA THR A 216 -0.28 -15.63 -3.26
C THR A 216 1.24 -15.39 -3.31
N ALA A 217 1.97 -15.14 -2.22
CA ALA A 217 3.44 -15.13 -2.34
C ALA A 217 4.02 -16.53 -2.09
N THR A 218 4.28 -17.27 -3.18
CA THR A 218 5.32 -18.31 -3.14
C THR A 218 6.67 -17.61 -3.18
N PRO A 219 7.66 -18.04 -2.40
CA PRO A 219 7.66 -19.16 -1.46
C PRO A 219 6.92 -18.93 -0.12
N ASP A 220 6.42 -20.00 0.51
CA ASP A 220 5.60 -19.96 1.73
C ASP A 220 6.36 -19.33 2.93
N PRO A 221 5.74 -18.39 3.67
CA PRO A 221 6.33 -17.79 4.86
C PRO A 221 6.46 -18.82 5.99
N SER A 222 7.62 -18.84 6.66
CA SER A 222 7.89 -19.79 7.75
C SER A 222 8.93 -19.28 8.74
N LEU A 223 8.93 -19.86 9.95
CA LEU A 223 9.98 -19.67 10.94
C LEU A 223 10.76 -20.97 11.14
N LEU A 224 12.08 -20.85 11.17
CA LEU A 224 12.99 -21.89 11.61
C LEU A 224 13.37 -21.59 13.06
N VAL A 225 12.82 -22.36 14.00
CA VAL A 225 13.00 -22.16 15.45
C VAL A 225 13.95 -23.22 15.98
N THR A 226 15.07 -22.80 16.57
CA THR A 226 16.04 -23.70 17.21
C THR A 226 15.83 -23.69 18.71
N VAL A 227 15.64 -24.88 19.25
CA VAL A 227 15.30 -25.11 20.66
C VAL A 227 16.34 -26.02 21.30
N GLY A 228 16.90 -25.54 22.40
CA GLY A 228 17.81 -26.27 23.28
C GLY A 228 17.18 -26.59 24.62
N GLN A 229 17.95 -27.26 25.46
CA GLN A 229 17.61 -27.51 26.86
C GLN A 229 18.58 -26.75 27.75
N TRP A 230 18.07 -26.03 28.75
CA TRP A 230 18.86 -25.41 29.79
C TRP A 230 18.72 -26.21 31.09
N TYR A 231 19.87 -26.60 31.65
CA TYR A 231 20.01 -27.23 32.96
C TYR A 231 20.53 -26.22 33.97
N SER A 232 19.74 -25.83 34.99
CA SER A 232 20.19 -24.95 36.08
C SER A 232 20.30 -25.72 37.40
N THR A 233 21.20 -25.28 38.29
CA THR A 233 21.32 -25.79 39.66
C THR A 233 20.17 -25.31 40.56
N PRO A 234 19.80 -26.02 41.64
CA PRO A 234 18.47 -25.95 42.31
C PRO A 234 18.07 -24.62 42.97
N LEU A 235 18.88 -23.57 42.87
CA LEU A 235 18.62 -22.25 43.46
C LEU A 235 18.55 -21.11 42.43
N ALA A 236 18.60 -21.41 41.13
CA ALA A 236 18.38 -20.40 40.11
C ALA A 236 16.88 -20.28 39.81
N VAL A 237 16.25 -19.23 40.34
CA VAL A 237 15.06 -18.63 39.72
C VAL A 237 15.36 -18.49 38.23
N ALA A 238 14.44 -18.92 37.35
CA ALA A 238 14.60 -18.70 35.91
C ALA A 238 15.05 -17.24 35.69
N PRO A 239 16.05 -16.96 34.82
CA PRO A 239 16.30 -15.57 34.48
C PRO A 239 14.96 -15.02 34.00
N ASN A 240 14.46 -13.99 34.68
CA ASN A 240 13.26 -13.28 34.25
C ASN A 240 13.52 -12.84 32.80
N GLY A 241 13.05 -13.65 31.85
CA GLY A 241 12.80 -13.27 30.46
C GLY A 241 11.49 -12.50 30.37
N ASP A 242 10.95 -12.08 31.51
CA ASP A 242 9.91 -11.09 31.58
C ASP A 242 10.55 -9.77 31.18
N ASP A 243 10.33 -9.39 29.93
CA ASP A 243 10.47 -8.02 29.46
C ASP A 243 9.34 -7.23 30.14
N SER A 244 9.38 -7.16 31.48
CA SER A 244 8.50 -6.38 32.33
C SER A 244 8.85 -4.91 32.13
N ASN A 245 8.54 -4.43 30.93
CA ASN A 245 8.12 -3.06 30.66
C ASN A 245 6.61 -3.03 30.32
N MET A 246 5.89 -4.15 30.48
CA MET A 246 4.51 -4.07 30.98
C MET A 246 4.61 -3.95 32.50
N GLU A 247 4.48 -2.75 33.05
CA GLU A 247 3.85 -2.49 34.38
C GLU A 247 4.14 -1.05 34.84
N LEU A 248 3.40 -0.12 34.24
CA LEU A 248 2.65 0.88 34.98
C LEU A 248 1.23 0.78 34.42
N GLU A 249 0.19 0.75 35.24
CA GLU A 249 -1.21 0.74 34.78
C GLU A 249 -1.48 1.89 33.79
N GLU A 250 -0.79 3.03 33.95
CA GLU A 250 -0.79 4.17 33.02
C GLU A 250 -0.28 3.82 31.60
N SER A 251 0.64 2.85 31.47
CA SER A 251 1.14 2.34 30.20
C SER A 251 0.14 1.40 29.53
N SER A 252 -0.68 0.68 30.31
CA SER A 252 -1.67 -0.29 29.79
C SER A 252 -2.75 0.40 28.95
N ASP A 253 -3.29 1.53 29.43
CA ASP A 253 -4.27 2.31 28.66
C ASP A 253 -3.63 2.89 27.39
N LEU A 254 -2.43 3.48 27.48
CA LEU A 254 -1.71 4.00 26.30
C LEU A 254 -1.43 2.91 25.25
N ILE A 255 -1.06 1.71 25.68
CA ILE A 255 -0.87 0.54 24.81
C ILE A 255 -2.20 0.13 24.17
N ARG A 256 -3.28 0.01 24.95
CA ARG A 256 -4.60 -0.36 24.44
C ARG A 256 -5.07 0.62 23.37
N GLU A 257 -5.04 1.91 23.67
CA GLU A 257 -5.50 2.95 22.74
C GLU A 257 -4.61 3.02 21.50
N THR A 258 -3.30 2.82 21.62
CA THR A 258 -2.41 2.75 20.46
C THR A 258 -2.73 1.55 19.58
N ASN A 259 -2.96 0.37 20.16
CA ASN A 259 -3.36 -0.83 19.42
C ASN A 259 -4.71 -0.64 18.72
N SER A 260 -5.72 -0.13 19.43
CA SER A 260 -7.04 0.17 18.86
C SER A 260 -6.95 1.18 17.71
N GLY A 261 -6.11 2.22 17.85
CA GLY A 261 -5.88 3.20 16.80
C GLY A 261 -5.21 2.60 15.55
N GLN A 262 -4.21 1.72 15.73
CA GLN A 262 -3.55 1.03 14.61
C GLN A 262 -4.52 0.07 13.89
N GLU A 263 -5.33 -0.68 14.65
CA GLU A 263 -6.34 -1.57 14.09
C GLU A 263 -7.41 -0.79 13.31
N ALA A 264 -7.88 0.33 13.84
CA ALA A 264 -8.84 1.19 13.16
C ALA A 264 -8.25 1.79 11.86
N LEU A 265 -6.97 2.19 11.85
CA LEU A 265 -6.29 2.59 10.61
C LEU A 265 -6.18 1.45 9.59
N LEU A 266 -5.89 0.23 10.05
CA LEU A 266 -5.82 -0.94 9.18
C LEU A 266 -7.17 -1.21 8.51
N ARG A 267 -8.26 -1.24 9.29
CA ARG A 267 -9.62 -1.39 8.76
C ARG A 267 -9.99 -0.26 7.79
N TYR A 268 -9.58 0.98 8.05
CA TYR A 268 -9.73 2.06 7.08
C TYR A 268 -9.03 1.74 5.74
N HIS A 269 -7.80 1.24 5.77
CA HIS A 269 -7.07 0.85 4.54
C HIS A 269 -7.64 -0.40 3.83
N ASP A 270 -8.43 -1.22 4.52
CA ASP A 270 -9.06 -2.42 3.95
C ASP A 270 -10.46 -2.16 3.39
N GLU A 271 -11.23 -1.31 4.06
CA GLU A 271 -12.66 -1.11 3.81
C GLU A 271 -13.00 0.32 3.36
N TYR A 272 -12.05 1.26 3.40
CA TYR A 272 -12.25 2.69 3.10
C TYR A 272 -13.35 3.37 3.92
N LYS A 273 -13.70 2.80 5.08
CA LYS A 273 -14.70 3.37 5.99
C LYS A 273 -14.14 4.56 6.75
N ARG A 274 -14.69 5.75 6.47
CA ARG A 274 -14.28 7.00 7.12
C ARG A 274 -14.41 6.94 8.65
N ASP A 275 -15.43 6.29 9.17
CA ASP A 275 -15.64 6.09 10.61
C ASP A 275 -14.45 5.38 11.28
N CYS A 276 -13.80 4.45 10.59
CA CYS A 276 -12.60 3.78 11.10
C CYS A 276 -11.41 4.74 11.20
N LEU A 277 -11.26 5.66 10.25
CA LEU A 277 -10.21 6.68 10.31
C LEU A 277 -10.48 7.70 11.43
N GLU A 278 -11.74 8.09 11.63
CA GLU A 278 -12.13 8.99 12.71
C GLU A 278 -11.92 8.33 14.08
N ALA A 279 -12.29 7.06 14.23
CA ALA A 279 -11.99 6.26 15.43
C ALA A 279 -10.48 6.17 15.69
N ALA A 280 -9.67 5.95 14.66
CA ALA A 280 -8.22 5.93 14.80
C ALA A 280 -7.66 7.25 15.33
N VAL A 281 -8.14 8.39 14.79
CA VAL A 281 -7.76 9.72 15.28
C VAL A 281 -8.15 9.89 16.75
N GLN A 282 -9.36 9.49 17.15
CA GLN A 282 -9.83 9.59 18.54
C GLN A 282 -8.96 8.80 19.50
N HIS A 283 -8.60 7.55 19.16
CA HIS A 283 -7.72 6.72 19.97
C HIS A 283 -6.33 7.35 20.13
N PHE A 284 -5.74 7.87 19.05
CA PHE A 284 -4.43 8.53 19.14
C PHE A 284 -4.47 9.89 19.83
N GLU A 285 -5.59 10.63 19.72
CA GLU A 285 -5.80 11.84 20.51
C GLU A 285 -5.89 11.52 21.99
N TYR A 286 -6.62 10.46 22.37
CA TYR A 286 -6.65 10.01 23.76
C TYR A 286 -5.25 9.66 24.25
N ALA A 287 -4.49 8.88 23.49
CA ALA A 287 -3.12 8.54 23.85
C ALA A 287 -2.24 9.79 23.99
N TRP A 288 -2.44 10.79 23.12
CA TRP A 288 -1.73 12.07 23.21
C TRP A 288 -2.06 12.84 24.49
N HIS A 289 -3.33 13.00 24.83
CA HIS A 289 -3.75 13.75 26.02
C HIS A 289 -3.32 13.09 27.33
N ASN A 290 -3.24 11.76 27.35
CA ASN A 290 -2.92 10.99 28.56
C ASN A 290 -1.44 10.57 28.65
N CYS A 291 -0.62 10.86 27.63
CA CYS A 291 0.82 10.52 27.65
C CYS A 291 1.64 11.67 28.29
N PRO A 292 2.35 11.42 29.42
CA PRO A 292 3.19 12.43 30.06
C PRO A 292 4.27 12.98 29.10
N LEU A 293 4.61 14.26 29.21
CA LEU A 293 5.64 14.89 28.38
C LEU A 293 7.03 14.23 28.51
N THR A 294 7.31 13.62 29.67
CA THR A 294 8.56 12.90 29.96
C THR A 294 8.52 11.42 29.59
N HIS A 295 7.40 10.92 29.07
CA HIS A 295 7.24 9.50 28.75
C HIS A 295 8.17 9.09 27.60
N PRO A 296 8.88 7.95 27.68
CA PRO A 296 9.84 7.52 26.65
C PRO A 296 9.19 7.35 25.27
N CYS A 297 7.95 6.85 25.22
CA CYS A 297 7.21 6.67 23.97
C CYS A 297 6.44 7.93 23.51
N ARG A 298 6.69 9.11 24.08
CA ARG A 298 5.98 10.35 23.70
C ARG A 298 6.09 10.63 22.19
N ALA A 299 7.27 10.41 21.61
CA ALA A 299 7.50 10.56 20.17
C ALA A 299 6.63 9.60 19.33
N VAL A 300 6.37 8.39 19.82
CA VAL A 300 5.52 7.38 19.16
C VAL A 300 4.09 7.88 19.05
N VAL A 301 3.54 8.33 20.19
CA VAL A 301 2.18 8.87 20.28
C VAL A 301 1.98 10.04 19.31
N LEU A 302 2.97 10.94 19.22
CA LEU A 302 2.94 12.07 18.30
C LEU A 302 2.92 11.64 16.84
N VAL A 303 3.78 10.71 16.45
CA VAL A 303 3.87 10.22 15.06
C VAL A 303 2.59 9.50 14.64
N ASN A 304 2.03 8.66 15.50
CA ASN A 304 0.80 7.92 15.20
C ASN A 304 -0.39 8.86 15.03
N LEU A 305 -0.55 9.84 15.93
CA LEU A 305 -1.55 10.90 15.77
C LEU A 305 -1.36 11.70 14.47
N ALA A 306 -0.13 12.12 14.19
CA ALA A 306 0.19 12.90 13.01
C ALA A 306 -0.13 12.14 11.71
N LYS A 307 0.18 10.85 11.66
CA LYS A 307 -0.10 9.98 10.52
C LYS A 307 -1.60 9.78 10.29
N ALA A 308 -2.37 9.53 11.34
CA ALA A 308 -3.83 9.39 11.23
C ALA A 308 -4.49 10.70 10.77
N LYS A 309 -4.10 11.83 11.37
CA LYS A 309 -4.60 13.15 10.97
C LYS A 309 -4.19 13.53 9.55
N PHE A 310 -2.97 13.25 9.13
CA PHE A 310 -2.55 13.50 7.74
C PHE A 310 -3.34 12.66 6.74
N THR A 311 -3.63 11.39 7.07
CA THR A 311 -4.50 10.54 6.26
C THR A 311 -5.89 11.16 6.13
N SER A 312 -6.45 11.67 7.22
CA SER A 312 -7.74 12.40 7.21
C SER A 312 -7.69 13.66 6.34
N CYS A 313 -6.61 14.46 6.43
CA CYS A 313 -6.42 15.65 5.57
C CYS A 313 -6.38 15.32 4.07
N LYS A 314 -5.89 14.14 3.67
CA LYS A 314 -5.84 13.75 2.25
C LYS A 314 -7.23 13.46 1.67
N ILE A 315 -8.20 13.09 2.50
CA ILE A 315 -9.53 12.62 2.07
C ILE A 315 -10.62 13.67 2.34
N GLY A 316 -10.43 14.51 3.37
CA GLY A 316 -11.38 15.53 3.76
C GLY A 316 -11.28 16.81 2.90
N PRO A 317 -12.39 17.55 2.69
CA PRO A 317 -12.42 18.79 1.91
C PRO A 317 -11.76 20.01 2.59
N GLY A 318 -10.94 19.80 3.63
CA GLY A 318 -10.35 20.86 4.44
C GLY A 318 -8.87 20.65 4.71
N ASN A 319 -8.03 21.55 4.19
CA ASN A 319 -6.59 21.66 4.51
C ASN A 319 -6.33 22.25 5.92
N ALA A 320 -7.36 22.33 6.77
CA ALA A 320 -7.24 22.87 8.11
C ALA A 320 -6.35 21.94 8.97
N GLY A 321 -5.30 22.48 9.57
CA GLY A 321 -4.44 21.75 10.50
C GLY A 321 -3.11 21.22 9.94
N LEU A 322 -2.75 21.43 8.66
CA LEU A 322 -1.44 21.03 8.14
C LEU A 322 -0.27 21.67 8.90
N ASP A 323 -0.41 22.93 9.30
CA ASP A 323 0.63 23.63 10.08
C ASP A 323 0.83 22.97 11.46
N ASP A 324 -0.25 22.53 12.10
CA ASP A 324 -0.18 21.81 13.38
C ASP A 324 0.51 20.44 13.20
N LEU A 325 0.24 19.73 12.11
CA LEU A 325 0.89 18.46 11.79
C LEU A 325 2.39 18.62 11.51
N ILE A 326 2.77 19.63 10.73
CA ILE A 326 4.17 19.98 10.49
C ILE A 326 4.88 20.27 11.82
N GLN A 327 4.23 21.05 12.70
CA GLN A 327 4.77 21.35 14.01
C GLN A 327 4.91 20.09 14.88
N LEU A 328 3.95 19.17 14.82
CA LEU A 328 3.99 17.89 15.53
C LEU A 328 5.19 17.03 15.14
N TYR A 329 5.49 16.94 13.85
CA TYR A 329 6.68 16.25 13.36
C TYR A 329 7.97 16.96 13.75
N ARG A 330 8.02 18.29 13.67
CA ARG A 330 9.18 19.08 14.14
C ARG A 330 9.45 18.88 15.63
N ASP A 331 8.41 18.83 16.45
CA ASP A 331 8.55 18.54 17.88
C ASP A 331 8.98 17.10 18.14
N THR A 332 8.50 16.15 17.34
CA THR A 332 8.98 14.76 17.38
C THR A 332 10.46 14.67 17.03
N LEU A 333 10.95 15.43 16.04
CA LEU A 333 12.36 15.46 15.66
C LEU A 333 13.28 16.04 16.77
N LYS A 334 12.74 16.85 17.69
CA LYS A 334 13.49 17.28 18.90
C LYS A 334 13.68 16.13 19.90
N LEU A 335 12.72 15.20 19.95
CA LEU A 335 12.80 13.97 20.76
C LEU A 335 13.72 12.92 20.09
N ARG A 336 13.63 12.78 18.76
CA ARG A 336 14.45 11.86 17.95
C ARG A 336 15.69 12.56 17.38
N ARG A 337 16.66 12.84 18.25
CA ARG A 337 17.94 13.50 17.88
C ARG A 337 18.73 12.70 16.82
N PRO A 338 19.71 13.32 16.12
CA PRO A 338 20.59 12.61 15.19
C PRO A 338 21.18 11.34 15.82
N GLY A 339 21.14 10.22 15.09
CA GLY A 339 21.52 8.89 15.56
C GLY A 339 20.39 8.05 16.19
N HIS A 340 19.20 8.62 16.42
CA HIS A 340 18.04 7.86 16.86
C HIS A 340 17.52 6.93 15.74
N PRO A 341 17.22 5.64 16.01
CA PRO A 341 16.85 4.66 14.98
C PRO A 341 15.60 5.05 14.18
N ASP A 342 14.59 5.62 14.84
CA ASP A 342 13.35 6.08 14.17
C ASP A 342 13.39 7.50 13.58
N ARG A 343 14.54 8.20 13.62
CA ARG A 343 14.64 9.56 13.08
C ARG A 343 14.39 9.60 11.55
N PRO A 344 14.97 8.70 10.73
CA PRO A 344 14.75 8.71 9.28
C PRO A 344 13.27 8.59 8.89
N ALA A 345 12.50 7.72 9.55
CA ALA A 345 11.06 7.58 9.31
C ALA A 345 10.29 8.88 9.65
N THR A 346 10.67 9.60 10.71
CA THR A 346 10.08 10.91 11.05
C THR A 346 10.42 11.99 10.03
N LEU A 347 11.67 12.02 9.54
CA LEU A 347 12.10 12.95 8.47
C LEU A 347 11.30 12.71 7.19
N LEU A 348 11.15 11.44 6.79
CA LEU A 348 10.38 11.05 5.62
C LEU A 348 8.91 11.47 5.74
N ASN A 349 8.27 11.20 6.88
CA ASN A 349 6.88 11.60 7.11
C ASN A 349 6.71 13.12 7.06
N LEU A 350 7.64 13.90 7.62
CA LEU A 350 7.62 15.35 7.53
C LEU A 350 7.78 15.82 6.08
N ALA A 351 8.73 15.24 5.33
CA ALA A 351 8.95 15.56 3.93
C ALA A 351 7.70 15.29 3.07
N GLN A 352 6.97 14.20 3.34
CA GLN A 352 5.70 13.90 2.65
C GLN A 352 4.59 14.93 2.92
N ILE A 353 4.48 15.43 4.15
CA ILE A 353 3.49 16.48 4.48
C ILE A 353 3.88 17.82 3.85
N LEU A 354 5.17 18.15 3.88
CA LEU A 354 5.69 19.34 3.23
C LEU A 354 5.49 19.26 1.71
N LEU A 355 5.69 18.10 1.10
CA LEU A 355 5.41 17.87 -0.32
C LEU A 355 3.93 18.08 -0.63
N PHE A 356 3.02 17.53 0.18
CA PHE A 356 1.58 17.75 0.02
C PHE A 356 1.22 19.25 0.13
N ARG A 357 1.88 19.98 1.04
CA ARG A 357 1.73 21.44 1.13
C ARG A 357 2.32 22.17 -0.08
N TYR A 358 3.45 21.70 -0.60
CA TYR A 358 4.10 22.25 -1.78
C TYR A 358 3.21 22.09 -3.01
N GLU A 359 2.56 20.94 -3.20
CA GLU A 359 1.62 20.71 -4.30
C GLU A 359 0.47 21.73 -4.33
N GLN A 360 0.10 22.29 -3.18
CA GLN A 360 -0.97 23.30 -3.08
C GLN A 360 -0.49 24.74 -3.27
N LYS A 361 0.70 25.08 -2.75
CA LYS A 361 1.17 26.48 -2.64
C LYS A 361 2.41 26.80 -3.47
N CYS A 362 3.12 25.80 -3.98
CA CYS A 362 4.34 25.90 -4.79
C CYS A 362 5.39 26.87 -4.21
N THR A 363 5.61 26.81 -2.89
CA THR A 363 6.51 27.73 -2.19
C THR A 363 7.93 27.17 -2.14
N GLU A 364 8.91 27.86 -2.73
CA GLU A 364 10.29 27.34 -2.85
C GLU A 364 10.98 27.09 -1.50
N SER A 365 10.69 27.88 -0.46
CA SER A 365 11.23 27.61 0.88
C SER A 365 10.81 26.24 1.44
N ILE A 366 9.65 25.72 1.02
CA ILE A 366 9.21 24.36 1.37
C ILE A 366 10.03 23.33 0.60
N ALA A 367 10.34 23.59 -0.67
CA ALA A 367 11.19 22.72 -1.47
C ALA A 367 12.62 22.63 -0.89
N GLU A 368 13.18 23.77 -0.45
CA GLU A 368 14.46 23.82 0.25
C GLU A 368 14.44 22.95 1.53
N GLU A 369 13.40 23.10 2.37
CA GLU A 369 13.24 22.28 3.58
C GLU A 369 13.13 20.79 3.27
N ILE A 370 12.40 20.38 2.21
CA ILE A 370 12.31 18.98 1.79
C ILE A 370 13.69 18.43 1.40
N ASN A 371 14.49 19.20 0.64
CA ASN A 371 15.84 18.79 0.24
C ASN A 371 16.76 18.62 1.46
N GLU A 372 16.70 19.53 2.44
CA GLU A 372 17.48 19.42 3.67
C GLU A 372 17.09 18.18 4.48
N LEU A 373 15.79 17.95 4.68
CA LEU A 373 15.29 16.81 5.46
C LEU A 373 15.63 15.46 4.83
N THR A 374 15.59 15.37 3.50
CA THR A 374 15.89 14.12 2.77
C THR A 374 17.39 13.84 2.70
N ALA A 375 18.24 14.87 2.65
CA ALA A 375 19.69 14.70 2.76
C ALA A 375 20.12 14.05 4.09
N ASP A 376 19.42 14.36 5.19
CA ASP A 376 19.66 13.78 6.52
C ASP A 376 19.31 12.27 6.62
N ILE A 377 18.54 11.72 5.68
CA ILE A 377 18.17 10.29 5.65
C ILE A 377 19.34 9.43 5.10
N VAL A 378 20.33 10.05 4.43
CA VAL A 378 21.36 9.35 3.67
C VAL A 378 22.55 8.94 4.53
N PHE A 379 22.43 7.84 5.27
CA PHE A 379 23.62 7.12 5.79
C PHE A 379 23.42 5.60 5.74
N SER A 380 24.13 4.97 4.79
CA SER A 380 24.46 3.53 4.71
C SER A 380 23.32 2.56 4.39
N GLU A 381 23.42 1.89 3.22
CA GLU A 381 22.54 0.85 2.65
C GLU A 381 21.30 1.33 1.85
N ASP A 382 20.84 0.46 0.95
CA ASP A 382 19.64 0.63 0.13
C ASP A 382 18.41 0.22 0.95
N THR A 383 17.96 1.13 1.83
CA THR A 383 16.82 0.92 2.72
C THR A 383 15.50 1.40 2.10
N HIS A 384 14.38 0.97 2.70
CA HIS A 384 13.05 1.44 2.33
C HIS A 384 12.92 2.97 2.45
N GLU A 385 13.41 3.55 3.55
CA GLU A 385 13.33 4.99 3.83
C GLU A 385 14.08 5.80 2.77
N ARG A 386 15.23 5.30 2.32
CA ARG A 386 16.00 5.93 1.25
C ARG A 386 15.22 5.96 -0.06
N ARG A 387 14.68 4.81 -0.50
CA ARG A 387 13.89 4.74 -1.74
C ARG A 387 12.63 5.62 -1.67
N ALA A 388 12.00 5.70 -0.50
CA ALA A 388 10.85 6.58 -0.28
C ALA A 388 11.26 8.06 -0.30
N ALA A 389 12.44 8.43 0.21
CA ALA A 389 12.98 9.78 0.11
C ALA A 389 13.28 10.16 -1.34
N ASP A 390 13.90 9.27 -2.12
CA ASP A 390 14.13 9.47 -3.56
C ASP A 390 12.80 9.71 -4.31
N LEU A 391 11.76 8.96 -3.96
CA LEU A 391 10.42 9.14 -4.53
C LEU A 391 9.80 10.50 -4.16
N VAL A 392 10.02 10.99 -2.93
CA VAL A 392 9.61 12.34 -2.52
C VAL A 392 10.32 13.40 -3.36
N LEU A 393 11.63 13.23 -3.61
CA LEU A 393 12.41 14.15 -4.45
C LEU A 393 11.97 14.13 -5.91
N ASP A 394 11.73 12.94 -6.49
CA ASP A 394 11.17 12.78 -7.84
C ASP A 394 9.81 13.49 -7.96
N THR A 395 8.96 13.39 -6.93
CA THR A 395 7.65 14.04 -6.92
C THR A 395 7.77 15.56 -6.76
N LEU A 396 8.70 16.04 -5.94
CA LEU A 396 8.98 17.47 -5.79
C LEU A 396 9.44 18.08 -7.11
N GLU A 397 10.39 17.44 -7.79
CA GLU A 397 10.89 17.86 -9.09
C GLU A 397 9.77 17.85 -10.14
N ARG A 398 8.94 16.80 -10.17
CA ARG A 398 7.74 16.77 -11.01
C ARG A 398 6.86 17.99 -10.79
N CYS A 399 6.54 18.30 -9.53
CA CYS A 399 5.71 19.46 -9.22
C CYS A 399 6.35 20.78 -9.67
N ARG A 400 7.67 20.93 -9.52
CA ARG A 400 8.41 22.12 -10.01
C ARG A 400 8.32 22.27 -11.52
N VAL A 401 8.66 21.21 -12.26
CA VAL A 401 8.76 21.22 -13.72
C VAL A 401 7.38 21.30 -14.38
N VAL A 402 6.35 20.62 -13.82
CA VAL A 402 4.97 20.71 -14.31
C VAL A 402 4.40 22.13 -14.19
N ASN A 403 4.83 22.86 -13.15
CA ASN A 403 4.46 24.27 -12.94
C ASN A 403 5.39 25.26 -13.67
N SER A 404 6.51 24.80 -14.25
CA SER A 404 7.37 25.62 -15.09
C SER A 404 6.81 25.67 -16.52
N ASP A 405 7.20 26.68 -17.30
CA ASP A 405 6.85 26.76 -18.72
C ASP A 405 7.79 25.93 -19.62
N GLY A 406 8.90 25.41 -19.08
CA GLY A 406 9.95 24.73 -19.83
C GLY A 406 9.55 23.37 -20.43
N LEU A 407 9.55 23.25 -21.76
CA LEU A 407 9.39 21.96 -22.45
C LEU A 407 10.63 21.07 -22.35
N THR A 408 11.84 21.67 -22.35
CA THR A 408 13.10 20.93 -22.21
C THR A 408 13.22 20.26 -20.85
N GLU A 409 12.87 20.98 -19.78
CA GLU A 409 12.85 20.44 -18.42
C GLU A 409 11.86 19.26 -18.29
N LEU A 410 10.71 19.34 -18.96
CA LEU A 410 9.75 18.23 -19.02
C LEU A 410 10.32 17.01 -19.75
N ASP A 411 11.05 17.21 -20.85
CA ASP A 411 11.67 16.10 -21.59
C ASP A 411 12.76 15.41 -20.76
N GLU A 412 13.60 16.20 -20.09
CA GLU A 412 14.63 15.69 -19.16
C GLU A 412 14.00 14.91 -18.01
N LEU A 413 12.93 15.45 -17.41
CA LEU A 413 12.20 14.80 -16.32
C LEU A 413 11.57 13.48 -16.78
N VAL A 414 10.96 13.43 -17.97
CA VAL A 414 10.41 12.17 -18.52
C VAL A 414 11.51 11.12 -18.63
N GLN A 415 12.68 11.45 -19.19
CA GLN A 415 13.79 10.49 -19.30
C GLN A 415 14.30 10.03 -17.94
N LYS A 416 14.42 10.95 -16.97
CA LYS A 416 14.82 10.63 -15.60
C LYS A 416 13.83 9.68 -14.93
N LEU A 417 12.53 9.98 -14.98
CA LEU A 417 11.49 9.13 -14.38
C LEU A 417 11.41 7.76 -15.04
N LYS A 418 11.60 7.65 -16.38
CA LYS A 418 11.73 6.35 -17.05
C LYS A 418 12.90 5.55 -16.52
N GLN A 419 14.06 6.18 -16.32
CA GLN A 419 15.24 5.50 -15.78
C GLN A 419 15.01 5.04 -14.34
N ASN A 420 14.41 5.88 -13.51
CA ASN A 420 14.09 5.54 -12.12
C ASN A 420 13.07 4.39 -12.03
N ALA A 421 12.07 4.36 -12.91
CA ALA A 421 11.08 3.28 -12.98
C ALA A 421 11.68 1.93 -13.45
N LYS A 422 12.73 1.96 -14.28
CA LYS A 422 13.45 0.74 -14.72
C LYS A 422 14.30 0.12 -13.63
N VAL A 423 14.92 0.93 -12.78
CA VAL A 423 15.84 0.47 -11.72
C VAL A 423 15.07 -0.10 -10.52
N SER A 424 13.82 0.30 -10.31
CA SER A 424 12.97 -0.30 -9.29
C SER A 424 12.67 -1.76 -9.66
N LEU A 425 13.25 -2.69 -8.90
CA LEU A 425 12.98 -4.12 -8.99
C LEU A 425 11.45 -4.37 -8.88
N ASP A 426 10.95 -5.31 -9.69
CA ASP A 426 9.54 -5.71 -9.65
C ASP A 426 9.19 -6.30 -8.28
N GLY A 427 8.27 -5.67 -7.55
CA GLY A 427 7.81 -6.11 -6.23
C GLY A 427 8.02 -5.13 -5.08
N TYR A 428 8.68 -3.98 -5.30
CA TYR A 428 8.82 -2.95 -4.28
C TYR A 428 7.74 -1.86 -4.37
N PHE A 429 7.36 -1.32 -3.21
CA PHE A 429 6.28 -0.33 -3.03
C PHE A 429 6.41 0.96 -3.88
N ASP A 430 7.62 1.32 -4.30
CA ASP A 430 7.93 2.59 -4.96
C ASP A 430 7.67 2.55 -6.47
N LYS A 431 7.73 1.38 -7.11
CA LYS A 431 7.59 1.26 -8.57
C LYS A 431 6.24 1.78 -9.09
N PRO A 432 5.08 1.39 -8.53
CA PRO A 432 3.80 1.95 -8.96
C PRO A 432 3.75 3.48 -8.85
N GLN A 433 4.28 4.05 -7.76
CA GLN A 433 4.27 5.50 -7.56
C GLN A 433 5.20 6.23 -8.54
N ARG A 434 6.34 5.66 -8.89
CA ARG A 434 7.23 6.18 -9.95
C ARG A 434 6.54 6.17 -11.31
N LEU A 435 5.81 5.10 -11.63
CA LEU A 435 5.00 5.03 -12.85
C LEU A 435 3.89 6.08 -12.85
N ILE A 436 3.19 6.29 -11.73
CA ILE A 436 2.19 7.36 -11.59
C ILE A 436 2.80 8.75 -11.83
N ASN A 437 3.99 9.01 -11.27
CA ASN A 437 4.73 10.25 -11.51
C ASN A 437 5.11 10.43 -12.98
N LEU A 438 5.53 9.35 -13.65
CA LEU A 438 5.81 9.35 -15.08
C LEU A 438 4.52 9.64 -15.89
N SER A 439 3.41 8.97 -15.59
CA SER A 439 2.11 9.20 -16.22
C SER A 439 1.65 10.66 -16.12
N ALA A 440 1.76 11.26 -14.94
CA ALA A 440 1.40 12.66 -14.74
C ALA A 440 2.30 13.62 -15.53
N THR A 441 3.60 13.32 -15.63
CA THR A 441 4.55 14.11 -16.42
C THR A 441 4.28 14.00 -17.92
N LEU A 442 3.99 12.79 -18.41
CA LEU A 442 3.61 12.55 -19.81
C LEU A 442 2.32 13.29 -20.17
N TRP A 443 1.32 13.29 -19.27
CA TRP A 443 0.09 14.07 -19.47
C TRP A 443 0.41 15.55 -19.63
N LYS A 444 1.29 16.10 -18.77
CA LYS A 444 1.65 17.51 -18.86
C LYS A 444 2.40 17.85 -20.14
N ARG A 445 3.28 16.95 -20.59
CA ARG A 445 3.99 17.12 -21.86
C ARG A 445 3.03 17.10 -23.05
N TYR A 446 2.05 16.19 -23.04
CA TYR A 446 0.95 16.18 -24.00
C TYR A 446 0.16 17.50 -23.98
N GLU A 447 -0.25 18.02 -22.83
CA GLU A 447 -0.98 19.29 -22.74
C GLU A 447 -0.24 20.46 -23.40
N LYS A 448 1.09 20.47 -23.30
CA LYS A 448 1.91 21.54 -23.88
C LYS A 448 2.24 21.33 -25.36
N ARG A 449 2.44 20.09 -25.79
CA ARG A 449 2.93 19.77 -27.15
C ARG A 449 1.83 19.32 -28.10
N GLY A 450 0.80 18.66 -27.57
CA GLY A 450 -0.29 18.07 -28.32
C GLY A 450 0.06 16.77 -29.04
N GLU A 451 1.21 16.15 -28.75
CA GLU A 451 1.67 14.93 -29.44
C GLU A 451 0.94 13.68 -28.93
N PRO A 452 0.14 12.99 -29.76
CA PRO A 452 -0.61 11.81 -29.32
C PRO A 452 0.28 10.65 -28.84
N SER A 453 1.55 10.60 -29.25
CA SER A 453 2.51 9.59 -28.77
C SER A 453 2.74 9.65 -27.26
N ASP A 454 2.61 10.84 -26.64
CA ASP A 454 2.69 10.99 -25.19
C ASP A 454 1.51 10.31 -24.49
N LEU A 455 0.32 10.31 -25.12
CA LEU A 455 -0.86 9.61 -24.60
C LEU A 455 -0.75 8.09 -24.75
N ASP A 456 -0.15 7.61 -25.84
CA ASP A 456 0.13 6.17 -26.02
C ASP A 456 1.08 5.67 -24.94
N GLU A 457 2.18 6.39 -24.71
CA GLU A 457 3.15 6.01 -23.69
C GLU A 457 2.53 6.06 -22.29
N LEU A 458 1.72 7.11 -22.01
CA LEU A 458 1.02 7.24 -20.74
C LEU A 458 0.06 6.07 -20.51
N LEU A 459 -0.66 5.64 -21.56
CA LEU A 459 -1.55 4.48 -21.50
C LEU A 459 -0.79 3.23 -21.05
N GLU A 460 0.33 2.92 -21.69
CA GLU A 460 1.19 1.77 -21.34
C GLU A 460 1.73 1.84 -19.91
N VAL A 461 2.26 3.00 -19.50
CA VAL A 461 2.84 3.21 -18.17
C VAL A 461 1.78 3.05 -17.07
N ASN A 462 0.57 3.56 -17.31
CA ASN A 462 -0.50 3.53 -16.33
C ASN A 462 -1.16 2.14 -16.23
N GLU A 463 -1.21 1.38 -17.34
CA GLU A 463 -1.59 -0.05 -17.33
C GLU A 463 -0.58 -0.88 -16.51
N GLN A 464 0.73 -0.63 -16.68
CA GLN A 464 1.76 -1.28 -15.85
C GLN A 464 1.60 -0.94 -14.36
N ALA A 465 1.30 0.32 -14.02
CA ALA A 465 1.04 0.70 -12.63
C ALA A 465 -0.15 -0.08 -12.05
N LEU A 466 -1.26 -0.20 -12.79
CA LEU A 466 -2.43 -0.97 -12.37
C LEU A 466 -2.15 -2.47 -12.22
N GLN A 467 -1.26 -3.06 -13.04
CA GLN A 467 -0.88 -4.46 -12.88
C GLN A 467 -0.10 -4.72 -11.58
N LEU A 468 0.66 -3.74 -11.10
CA LEU A 468 1.44 -3.83 -9.87
C LEU A 468 0.65 -3.50 -8.60
N LEU A 469 -0.44 -2.74 -8.72
CA LEU A 469 -1.27 -2.33 -7.59
C LEU A 469 -2.31 -3.40 -7.22
N PRO A 470 -2.37 -3.87 -5.97
CA PRO A 470 -3.47 -4.72 -5.51
C PRO A 470 -4.84 -4.07 -5.74
N SER A 471 -5.89 -4.88 -5.94
CA SER A 471 -7.25 -4.39 -6.26
C SER A 471 -7.78 -3.34 -5.28
N ARG A 472 -7.43 -3.41 -3.99
CA ARG A 472 -7.84 -2.42 -2.96
C ARG A 472 -6.72 -1.48 -2.51
N HIS A 473 -5.80 -1.14 -3.40
CA HIS A 473 -4.73 -0.19 -3.08
C HIS A 473 -5.23 1.27 -3.21
N PRO A 474 -4.88 2.19 -2.30
CA PRO A 474 -5.34 3.59 -2.36
C PRO A 474 -4.95 4.30 -3.65
N ASP A 475 -3.79 3.99 -4.21
CA ASP A 475 -3.31 4.60 -5.45
C ASP A 475 -3.95 4.00 -6.72
N ARG A 476 -4.78 2.95 -6.60
CA ARG A 476 -5.44 2.33 -7.76
C ARG A 476 -6.51 3.24 -8.37
N LEU A 477 -7.31 3.91 -7.54
CA LEU A 477 -8.36 4.82 -8.01
C LEU A 477 -7.80 6.04 -8.78
N PRO A 478 -6.72 6.73 -8.32
CA PRO A 478 -6.01 7.72 -9.12
C PRO A 478 -5.53 7.19 -10.48
N CYS A 479 -4.98 5.97 -10.54
CA CYS A 479 -4.56 5.35 -11.80
C CYS A 479 -5.76 5.14 -12.74
N LEU A 480 -6.88 4.61 -12.25
CA LEU A 480 -8.10 4.43 -13.05
C LEU A 480 -8.60 5.76 -13.62
N ARG A 481 -8.56 6.84 -12.83
CA ARG A 481 -8.96 8.18 -13.27
C ARG A 481 -8.09 8.69 -14.43
N ILE A 482 -6.78 8.51 -14.33
CA ILE A 482 -5.83 8.87 -15.39
C ILE A 482 -6.11 8.03 -16.64
N LEU A 483 -6.28 6.72 -16.49
CA LEU A 483 -6.56 5.81 -17.60
C LEU A 483 -7.82 6.21 -18.36
N ARG A 484 -8.90 6.51 -17.61
CA ARG A 484 -10.17 7.01 -18.17
C ARG A 484 -9.97 8.27 -19.00
N ALA A 485 -9.21 9.23 -18.47
CA ALA A 485 -8.96 10.50 -19.15
C ALA A 485 -8.15 10.32 -20.45
N VAL A 486 -7.17 9.42 -20.44
CA VAL A 486 -6.31 9.13 -21.59
C VAL A 486 -7.08 8.41 -22.69
N LEU A 487 -7.83 7.36 -22.35
CA LEU A 487 -8.68 6.63 -23.29
C LEU A 487 -9.71 7.55 -23.93
N ARG A 488 -10.32 8.47 -23.16
CA ARG A 488 -11.22 9.50 -23.69
C ARG A 488 -10.51 10.42 -24.68
N LYS A 489 -9.32 10.91 -24.35
CA LYS A 489 -8.56 11.80 -25.24
C LYS A 489 -8.10 11.09 -26.52
N LEU A 490 -7.67 9.83 -26.43
CA LEU A 490 -7.31 9.04 -27.59
C LEU A 490 -8.52 8.78 -28.50
N PHE A 491 -9.69 8.52 -27.92
CA PHE A 491 -10.94 8.45 -28.68
C PHE A 491 -11.24 9.77 -29.42
N GLU A 492 -11.15 10.92 -28.74
CA GLU A 492 -11.39 12.23 -29.36
C GLU A 492 -10.43 12.53 -30.52
N ILE A 493 -9.18 12.06 -30.45
CA ILE A 493 -8.16 12.28 -31.49
C ILE A 493 -8.31 11.30 -32.66
N ARG A 494 -8.61 10.02 -32.36
CA ARG A 494 -8.53 8.92 -33.35
C ARG A 494 -9.89 8.44 -33.85
N ALA A 495 -10.99 8.82 -33.20
CA ALA A 495 -12.34 8.32 -33.44
C ALA A 495 -12.43 6.77 -33.41
N ASP A 496 -11.55 6.11 -32.66
CA ASP A 496 -11.53 4.66 -32.52
C ASP A 496 -12.36 4.25 -31.29
N HIS A 497 -13.55 3.71 -31.56
CA HIS A 497 -14.50 3.29 -30.54
C HIS A 497 -13.99 2.16 -29.63
N SER A 498 -12.91 1.46 -29.99
CA SER A 498 -12.31 0.45 -29.11
C SER A 498 -11.82 1.05 -27.79
N TYR A 499 -11.45 2.34 -27.75
CA TYR A 499 -11.09 3.03 -26.52
C TYR A 499 -12.29 3.22 -25.59
N LEU A 500 -13.51 3.43 -26.11
CA LEU A 500 -14.73 3.53 -25.29
C LEU A 500 -15.10 2.18 -24.66
N VAL A 501 -14.94 1.09 -25.42
CA VAL A 501 -15.18 -0.27 -24.90
C VAL A 501 -14.24 -0.56 -23.72
N LYS A 502 -12.98 -0.13 -23.77
CA LYS A 502 -12.03 -0.26 -22.66
C LYS A 502 -12.39 0.55 -21.40
N LEU A 503 -13.24 1.59 -21.50
CA LEU A 503 -13.66 2.39 -20.34
C LEU A 503 -14.63 1.67 -19.42
N CYS A 504 -15.44 0.75 -19.95
CA CYS A 504 -16.49 0.05 -19.20
C CYS A 504 -15.95 -0.75 -18.01
N PRO A 505 -14.98 -1.69 -18.19
CA PRO A 505 -14.45 -2.46 -17.07
C PRO A 505 -13.71 -1.58 -16.04
N LEU A 506 -13.17 -0.43 -16.45
CA LEU A 506 -12.49 0.50 -15.53
C LEU A 506 -13.48 1.25 -14.65
N SER A 507 -14.63 1.63 -15.19
CA SER A 507 -15.72 2.23 -14.44
C SER A 507 -16.30 1.24 -13.43
N ASP A 508 -16.52 -0.02 -13.84
CA ASP A 508 -17.01 -1.07 -12.95
C ASP A 508 -16.04 -1.31 -11.80
N GLU A 509 -14.74 -1.38 -12.10
CA GLU A 509 -13.71 -1.49 -11.07
C GLU A 509 -13.71 -0.30 -10.13
N ALA A 510 -13.73 0.94 -10.64
CA ALA A 510 -13.79 2.13 -9.79
C ALA A 510 -15.04 2.15 -8.89
N LEU A 511 -16.19 1.72 -9.40
CA LEU A 511 -17.43 1.59 -8.63
C LEU A 511 -17.38 0.46 -7.60
N GLN A 512 -16.57 -0.59 -7.79
CA GLN A 512 -16.32 -1.58 -6.74
C GLN A 512 -15.41 -1.04 -5.63
N LEU A 513 -14.51 -0.11 -5.95
CA LEU A 513 -13.58 0.48 -4.98
C LEU A 513 -14.19 1.63 -4.17
N LEU A 514 -15.25 2.26 -4.68
CA LEU A 514 -15.91 3.39 -4.05
C LEU A 514 -17.16 2.93 -3.30
N PRO A 515 -17.18 2.88 -1.96
CA PRO A 515 -18.38 2.54 -1.20
C PRO A 515 -19.56 3.46 -1.51
N ASP A 516 -20.77 2.99 -1.26
CA ASP A 516 -21.97 3.82 -1.36
C ASP A 516 -21.84 5.04 -0.42
N GLY A 517 -22.16 6.23 -0.94
CA GLY A 517 -21.96 7.52 -0.26
C GLY A 517 -20.59 8.18 -0.46
N HIS A 518 -19.62 7.55 -1.15
CA HIS A 518 -18.37 8.24 -1.48
C HIS A 518 -18.60 9.41 -2.46
N PRO A 519 -18.06 10.62 -2.21
CA PRO A 519 -18.35 11.82 -3.01
C PRO A 519 -17.94 11.67 -4.48
N GLU A 520 -16.85 10.95 -4.76
CA GLU A 520 -16.42 10.69 -6.15
C GLU A 520 -17.27 9.65 -6.89
N ARG A 521 -18.09 8.85 -6.19
CA ARG A 521 -18.87 7.76 -6.82
C ARG A 521 -19.83 8.28 -7.86
N SER A 522 -20.54 9.38 -7.57
CA SER A 522 -21.46 10.03 -8.51
C SER A 522 -20.78 10.44 -9.82
N GLN A 523 -19.53 10.94 -9.75
CA GLN A 523 -18.77 11.31 -10.93
C GLN A 523 -18.40 10.08 -11.78
N TRP A 524 -18.04 8.96 -11.15
CA TRP A 524 -17.76 7.72 -11.85
C TRP A 524 -18.99 7.16 -12.55
N VAL A 525 -20.13 7.11 -11.87
CA VAL A 525 -21.40 6.65 -12.45
C VAL A 525 -21.83 7.53 -13.64
N THR A 526 -21.79 8.86 -13.48
CA THR A 526 -22.21 9.80 -14.53
C THR A 526 -21.35 9.67 -15.78
N ASN A 527 -20.02 9.65 -15.61
CA ASN A 527 -19.10 9.53 -16.74
C ASN A 527 -19.21 8.16 -17.41
N SER A 528 -19.36 7.07 -16.63
CA SER A 528 -19.57 5.72 -17.16
C SER A 528 -20.83 5.65 -18.02
N THR A 529 -21.93 6.20 -17.53
CA THR A 529 -23.21 6.28 -18.26
C THR A 529 -23.03 6.99 -19.61
N SER A 530 -22.36 8.15 -19.61
CA SER A 530 -22.12 8.91 -20.85
C SER A 530 -21.26 8.11 -21.84
N HIS A 531 -20.25 7.40 -21.37
CA HIS A 531 -19.40 6.57 -22.23
C HIS A 531 -20.14 5.36 -22.81
N LEU A 532 -20.97 4.68 -22.01
CA LEU A 532 -21.79 3.56 -22.46
C LEU A 532 -22.81 3.98 -23.51
N ALA A 533 -23.46 5.13 -23.32
CA ALA A 533 -24.39 5.68 -24.30
C ALA A 533 -23.69 5.99 -25.64
N GLU A 534 -22.52 6.64 -25.60
CA GLU A 534 -21.75 6.96 -26.81
C GLU A 534 -21.19 5.71 -27.50
N ALA A 535 -20.82 4.68 -26.75
CA ALA A 535 -20.40 3.40 -27.32
C ALA A 535 -21.57 2.68 -28.02
N ALA A 536 -22.77 2.72 -27.44
CA ALA A 536 -23.97 2.11 -28.00
C ALA A 536 -24.53 2.87 -29.23
N GLU A 537 -24.27 4.16 -29.36
CA GLU A 537 -24.61 4.90 -30.58
C GLU A 537 -23.78 4.46 -31.80
N HIS A 538 -22.60 3.85 -31.57
CA HIS A 538 -21.60 3.62 -32.61
C HIS A 538 -21.21 2.14 -32.82
N SER A 539 -21.72 1.20 -32.02
CA SER A 539 -21.33 -0.21 -32.11
C SER A 539 -21.88 -0.91 -33.36
N GLY A 540 -23.01 -0.44 -33.90
CA GLY A 540 -23.69 -1.03 -35.06
C GLY A 540 -24.25 -2.44 -34.81
N ASP A 541 -24.07 -3.00 -33.62
CA ASP A 541 -24.62 -4.27 -33.16
C ASP A 541 -25.82 -4.01 -32.26
N ALA A 542 -27.03 -4.21 -32.80
CA ALA A 542 -28.28 -3.94 -32.11
C ALA A 542 -28.45 -4.73 -30.79
N ALA A 543 -27.78 -5.88 -30.62
CA ALA A 543 -27.83 -6.65 -29.39
C ALA A 543 -26.86 -6.10 -28.33
N PHE A 544 -25.66 -5.71 -28.76
CA PHE A 544 -24.71 -4.97 -27.92
C PHE A 544 -25.31 -3.64 -27.47
N ASP A 545 -25.92 -2.89 -28.39
CA ASP A 545 -26.54 -1.60 -28.10
C ASP A 545 -27.64 -1.74 -27.05
N ALA A 546 -28.56 -2.70 -27.20
CA ALA A 546 -29.65 -2.89 -26.25
C ALA A 546 -29.17 -3.25 -24.82
N HIS A 547 -28.16 -4.10 -24.70
CA HIS A 547 -27.61 -4.46 -23.38
C HIS A 547 -26.88 -3.27 -22.75
N THR A 548 -26.03 -2.60 -23.53
CA THR A 548 -25.20 -1.46 -23.09
C THR A 548 -26.07 -0.25 -22.72
N TYR A 549 -27.17 0.00 -23.45
CA TYR A 549 -28.14 1.04 -23.09
C TYR A 549 -28.91 0.71 -21.80
N ASN A 550 -29.30 -0.55 -21.60
CA ASN A 550 -29.96 -0.95 -20.35
C ASN A 550 -29.03 -0.79 -19.15
N ASP A 551 -27.76 -1.15 -19.30
CA ASP A 551 -26.74 -0.96 -18.27
C ASP A 551 -26.48 0.53 -18.01
N ALA A 552 -26.41 1.35 -19.06
CA ALA A 552 -26.30 2.81 -18.94
C ALA A 552 -27.49 3.42 -18.20
N ILE A 553 -28.73 3.00 -18.51
CA ILE A 553 -29.94 3.47 -17.83
C ILE A 553 -29.91 3.07 -16.35
N ALA A 554 -29.54 1.83 -16.04
CA ALA A 554 -29.43 1.35 -14.66
C ALA A 554 -28.39 2.15 -13.87
N GLN A 555 -27.21 2.40 -14.45
CA GLN A 555 -26.18 3.24 -13.86
C GLN A 555 -26.67 4.68 -13.67
N TYR A 556 -27.34 5.28 -14.67
CA TYR A 556 -27.89 6.63 -14.58
C TYR A 556 -28.91 6.76 -13.44
N SER A 557 -29.82 5.80 -13.31
CA SER A 557 -30.79 5.76 -12.21
C SER A 557 -30.09 5.73 -10.85
N GLN A 558 -29.00 4.97 -10.72
CA GLN A 558 -28.18 4.94 -9.51
C GLN A 558 -27.50 6.30 -9.24
N ALA A 559 -26.99 6.97 -10.29
CA ALA A 559 -26.36 8.29 -10.17
C ALA A 559 -27.34 9.35 -9.65
N VAL A 560 -28.58 9.35 -10.16
CA VAL A 560 -29.63 10.28 -9.74
C VAL A 560 -30.01 10.07 -8.28
N VAL A 561 -30.13 8.81 -7.83
CA VAL A 561 -30.39 8.48 -6.42
C VAL A 561 -29.25 8.97 -5.53
N LEU A 562 -28.00 8.68 -5.90
CA LEU A 562 -26.82 9.13 -5.14
C LEU A 562 -26.70 10.66 -5.07
N TRP A 563 -26.96 11.35 -6.19
CA TRP A 563 -26.95 12.81 -6.22
C TRP A 563 -28.03 13.41 -5.30
N TYR A 564 -29.22 12.81 -5.29
CA TYR A 564 -30.31 13.21 -4.40
C TYR A 564 -29.96 13.00 -2.92
N GLU A 565 -29.36 11.86 -2.56
CA GLU A 565 -28.88 11.59 -1.20
C GLU A 565 -27.79 12.57 -0.76
N LEU A 566 -26.85 12.89 -1.65
CA LEU A 566 -25.77 13.84 -1.37
C LEU A 566 -26.32 15.24 -1.10
N CYS A 567 -27.24 15.72 -1.96
CA CYS A 567 -27.92 17.01 -1.76
C CYS A 567 -28.74 17.06 -0.46
N ARG A 568 -29.32 15.93 -0.02
CA ARG A 568 -30.08 15.85 1.24
C ARG A 568 -29.17 15.86 2.47
N SER A 569 -27.92 15.38 2.35
CA SER A 569 -26.93 15.40 3.43
C SER A 569 -26.26 16.76 3.66
N GLU A 570 -26.34 17.66 2.67
CA GLU A 570 -25.81 19.03 2.74
C GLU A 570 -26.84 20.08 3.21
N GLU A 571 -28.09 19.69 3.50
CA GLU A 571 -29.04 20.58 4.16
C GLU A 571 -28.64 20.77 5.64
N PRO A 572 -28.38 22.02 6.09
CA PRO A 572 -28.13 22.27 7.51
C PRO A 572 -29.42 22.03 8.29
N VAL A 573 -29.38 21.09 9.24
CA VAL A 573 -30.41 20.92 10.29
C VAL A 573 -30.38 22.09 11.26
#